data_AF-A0A7S6MYL8-F1
#
_entry.id   AF-A0A7S6MYL8-F1
#
_cell.length_a   1.000
_cell.length_b   1.000
_cell.length_c   1.000
_cell.angle_alpha   90.00
_cell.angle_beta   90.00
_cell.angle_gamma   90.00
#
_symmetry.space_group_name_H-M   'P 1'
#
loop_
_entity.id
_entity.type
_entity.pdbx_description
1 polymer ?
#
loop_
_entity_poly.entity_id
_entity_poly.type
_entity_poly.pdbx_seq_one_letter_code
_entity_poly.pdbx_strand_id
1 'polypeptide(L)'
;MNKFLYSILYFLRQEIGSDFPVNPDLTIREILSEESFDELDFIIALIHFEMNHAIDIPDGWLEQKDITLREFARRASELPEIEESYIPEFHQIKTGLISYLITTVKNAQWHQSNNEIPN
;
A
#
# COMPACT_ATOMS: atom_id res chain seq x y z
N MET A 1 -19.97 4.59 -3.93
CA MET A 1 -18.58 4.06 -3.96
C MET A 1 -18.21 3.68 -2.53
N ASN A 2 -17.69 2.47 -2.29
CA ASN A 2 -17.36 1.99 -0.94
C ASN A 2 -16.26 2.88 -0.32
N LYS A 3 -16.40 3.28 0.96
CA LYS A 3 -15.41 4.10 1.69
C LYS A 3 -14.00 3.47 1.66
N PHE A 4 -13.94 2.14 1.69
CA PHE A 4 -12.70 1.37 1.59
C PHE A 4 -12.00 1.57 0.25
N LEU A 5 -12.76 1.46 -0.85
CA LEU A 5 -12.22 1.66 -2.20
C LEU A 5 -11.72 3.10 -2.39
N TYR A 6 -12.47 4.08 -1.88
CA TYR A 6 -12.05 5.47 -1.92
C TYR A 6 -10.73 5.69 -1.17
N SER A 7 -10.61 5.16 0.05
CA SER A 7 -9.38 5.32 0.85
C SER A 7 -8.17 4.64 0.20
N ILE A 8 -8.31 3.43 -0.34
CA ILE A 8 -7.20 2.76 -1.04
C ILE A 8 -6.76 3.61 -2.23
N LEU A 9 -7.69 4.07 -3.07
CA LEU A 9 -7.35 4.94 -4.21
C LEU A 9 -6.71 6.25 -3.77
N TYR A 10 -7.15 6.82 -2.64
CA TYR A 10 -6.54 8.02 -2.08
C TYR A 10 -5.08 7.79 -1.68
N PHE A 11 -4.79 6.75 -0.90
CA PHE A 11 -3.42 6.48 -0.45
C PHE A 11 -2.50 6.06 -1.59
N LEU A 12 -2.98 5.27 -2.55
CA LEU A 12 -2.21 4.95 -3.76
C LEU A 12 -1.79 6.21 -4.51
N ARG A 13 -2.69 7.18 -4.69
CA ARG A 13 -2.38 8.46 -5.34
C ARG A 13 -1.37 9.30 -4.55
N GLN A 14 -1.41 9.25 -3.22
CA GLN A 14 -0.43 9.95 -2.39
C GLN A 14 0.98 9.38 -2.59
N GLU A 15 1.12 8.06 -2.67
CA GLU A 15 2.43 7.41 -2.87
C GLU A 15 2.96 7.57 -4.30
N ILE A 16 2.10 7.44 -5.32
CA ILE A 16 2.50 7.60 -6.73
C ILE A 16 2.93 9.04 -7.06
N GLY A 17 2.43 10.04 -6.31
CA GLY A 17 2.77 11.45 -6.53
C GLY A 17 2.30 12.01 -7.88
N SER A 18 1.37 11.33 -8.57
CA SER A 18 0.85 11.75 -9.87
C SER A 18 -0.68 11.74 -9.92
N ASP A 19 -1.25 12.54 -10.84
CA ASP A 19 -2.68 12.54 -11.17
C ASP A 19 -3.13 11.24 -11.89
N PHE A 20 -2.31 10.17 -11.85
CA PHE A 20 -2.61 8.94 -12.56
C PHE A 20 -3.94 8.34 -12.10
N PRO A 21 -4.92 8.19 -13.00
CA PRO A 21 -6.22 7.64 -12.65
C PRO A 21 -6.09 6.13 -12.50
N VAL A 22 -5.80 5.66 -11.28
CA VAL A 22 -5.84 4.22 -10.95
C VAL A 22 -7.24 3.67 -11.24
N ASN A 23 -7.34 2.76 -12.22
CA ASN A 23 -8.58 2.09 -12.57
C ASN A 23 -8.86 0.97 -11.55
N PRO A 24 -9.92 1.06 -10.73
CA PRO A 24 -10.19 0.09 -9.66
C PRO A 24 -10.63 -1.29 -10.17
N ASP A 25 -10.93 -1.41 -11.45
CA ASP A 25 -11.36 -2.66 -12.09
C ASP A 25 -10.18 -3.42 -12.74
N LEU A 26 -8.96 -2.84 -12.72
CA LEU A 26 -7.73 -3.58 -13.01
C LEU A 26 -7.31 -4.42 -11.80
N THR A 27 -6.62 -5.52 -12.09
CA THR A 27 -5.96 -6.34 -11.07
C THR A 27 -4.80 -5.59 -10.43
N ILE A 28 -4.47 -5.94 -9.19
CA ILE A 28 -3.30 -5.38 -8.49
C ILE A 28 -2.02 -5.62 -9.30
N ARG A 29 -1.89 -6.78 -9.95
CA ARG A 29 -0.76 -7.11 -10.85
C ARG A 29 -0.66 -6.14 -12.02
N GLU A 30 -1.76 -5.81 -12.67
CA GLU A 30 -1.78 -4.85 -13.78
C GLU A 30 -1.39 -3.45 -13.31
N ILE A 31 -1.86 -3.03 -12.14
CA ILE A 31 -1.52 -1.72 -11.57
C ILE A 31 -0.03 -1.65 -11.19
N LEU A 32 0.51 -2.72 -10.60
CA LEU A 32 1.95 -2.84 -10.29
C LEU A 32 2.86 -2.99 -11.51
N SER A 33 2.29 -3.23 -12.70
CA SER A 33 3.08 -3.32 -13.93
C SER A 33 3.33 -1.97 -14.59
N GLU A 34 2.75 -0.89 -14.05
CA GLU A 34 2.97 0.46 -14.52
C GLU A 34 4.30 1.02 -14.01
N GLU A 35 5.10 1.62 -14.91
CA GLU A 35 6.49 2.05 -14.63
C GLU A 35 6.63 3.03 -13.45
N SER A 36 5.54 3.75 -13.11
CA SER A 36 5.51 4.74 -12.03
C SER A 36 5.07 4.20 -10.68
N PHE A 37 4.86 2.88 -10.54
CA PHE A 37 4.33 2.29 -9.32
C PHE A 37 5.07 1.02 -8.93
N ASP A 38 5.87 1.10 -7.87
CA ASP A 38 6.58 -0.07 -7.36
C ASP A 38 5.77 -0.81 -6.27
N GLU A 39 6.18 -2.05 -6.00
CA GLU A 39 5.52 -2.88 -4.98
C GLU A 39 5.63 -2.28 -3.57
N LEU A 40 6.64 -1.46 -3.32
CA LEU A 40 6.87 -0.84 -2.03
C LEU A 40 5.92 0.33 -1.78
N ASP A 41 5.65 1.14 -2.81
CA ASP A 41 4.62 2.18 -2.80
C ASP A 41 3.24 1.57 -2.52
N PHE A 42 2.93 0.42 -3.12
CA PHE A 42 1.70 -0.32 -2.83
C PHE A 42 1.62 -0.76 -1.37
N ILE A 43 2.69 -1.33 -0.82
CA ILE A 43 2.71 -1.76 0.57
C ILE A 43 2.54 -0.57 1.52
N ILE A 44 3.23 0.55 1.27
CA ILE A 44 3.12 1.76 2.10
C ILE A 44 1.69 2.33 2.03
N ALA A 45 1.08 2.38 0.85
CA ALA A 45 -0.30 2.82 0.68
C ALA A 45 -1.29 1.92 1.46
N LEU A 46 -1.06 0.61 1.46
CA LEU A 46 -1.86 -0.33 2.24
C LEU A 46 -1.69 -0.13 3.75
N ILE A 47 -0.48 0.15 4.23
CA ILE A 47 -0.25 0.44 5.66
C ILE A 47 -0.99 1.71 6.09
N HIS A 48 -0.94 2.78 5.28
CA HIS A 48 -1.71 3.99 5.55
C HIS A 48 -3.22 3.71 5.56
N PHE A 49 -3.69 2.86 4.65
CA PHE A 49 -5.07 2.44 4.58
C PHE A 49 -5.51 1.63 5.82
N GLU A 50 -4.68 0.70 6.29
CA GLU A 50 -4.88 -0.06 7.54
C GLU A 50 -5.01 0.87 8.75
N MET A 51 -4.09 1.83 8.89
CA MET A 51 -4.13 2.84 9.95
C MET A 51 -5.39 3.71 9.87
N ASN A 52 -5.82 4.09 8.67
CA ASN A 52 -6.99 4.95 8.49
C ASN A 52 -8.31 4.26 8.89
N HIS A 53 -8.43 2.94 8.67
CA HIS A 53 -9.64 2.18 9.01
C HIS A 53 -9.50 1.36 10.29
N ALA A 54 -8.35 1.43 10.97
CA ALA A 54 -8.01 0.61 12.12
C ALA A 54 -8.28 -0.89 11.85
N ILE A 55 -7.79 -1.41 10.73
CA ILE A 55 -7.89 -2.84 10.38
C ILE A 55 -6.50 -3.41 10.12
N ASP A 56 -6.34 -4.71 10.33
CA ASP A 56 -5.10 -5.43 10.01
C ASP A 56 -5.34 -6.39 8.85
N ILE A 57 -4.66 -6.13 7.73
CA ILE A 57 -4.76 -6.92 6.51
C ILE A 57 -3.81 -8.12 6.65
N PRO A 58 -4.29 -9.36 6.44
CA PRO A 58 -3.42 -10.52 6.52
C PRO A 58 -2.28 -10.48 5.50
N ASP A 59 -1.05 -10.79 5.92
CA ASP A 59 0.15 -10.75 5.07
C ASP A 59 -0.02 -11.48 3.72
N GLY A 60 -0.71 -12.64 3.73
CA GLY A 60 -0.99 -13.44 2.53
C GLY A 60 -1.93 -12.78 1.51
N TRP A 61 -2.48 -11.59 1.78
CA TRP A 61 -3.24 -10.82 0.80
C TRP A 61 -2.33 -10.07 -0.17
N LEU A 62 -1.10 -9.72 0.24
CA LEU A 62 -0.12 -9.07 -0.64
C LEU A 62 0.29 -9.98 -1.82
N GLU A 63 0.21 -11.29 -1.62
CA GLU A 63 0.47 -12.29 -2.66
C GLU A 63 -0.69 -12.42 -3.67
N GLN A 64 -1.88 -11.95 -3.32
CA GLN A 64 -3.09 -12.06 -4.15
C GLN A 64 -3.15 -10.94 -5.20
N LYS A 65 -2.19 -10.92 -6.12
CA LYS A 65 -2.09 -9.87 -7.14
C LYS A 65 -3.12 -10.01 -8.27
N ASP A 66 -3.82 -11.14 -8.37
CA ASP A 66 -4.78 -11.45 -9.43
C ASP A 66 -6.22 -10.99 -9.16
N ILE A 67 -6.47 -10.31 -8.03
CA ILE A 67 -7.77 -9.68 -7.74
C ILE A 67 -7.73 -8.19 -8.09
N THR A 68 -8.91 -7.61 -8.36
CA THR A 68 -9.04 -6.18 -8.60
C THR A 68 -8.95 -5.37 -7.31
N LEU A 69 -8.60 -4.08 -7.41
CA LEU A 69 -8.65 -3.18 -6.25
C LEU A 69 -10.07 -3.10 -5.65
N ARG A 70 -11.10 -3.15 -6.50
CA ARG A 70 -12.49 -3.19 -6.03
C ARG A 70 -12.77 -4.42 -5.17
N GLU A 71 -12.31 -5.59 -5.60
CA GLU A 71 -12.49 -6.83 -4.85
C GLU A 71 -11.65 -6.82 -3.57
N PHE A 72 -10.42 -6.33 -3.62
CA PHE A 72 -9.59 -6.12 -2.43
C PHE A 72 -10.29 -5.22 -1.41
N ALA A 73 -10.79 -4.05 -1.84
CA ALA A 73 -11.50 -3.12 -0.98
C ALA A 73 -12.78 -3.70 -0.38
N ARG A 74 -13.50 -4.54 -1.13
CA ARG A 74 -14.67 -5.27 -0.63
C ARG A 74 -14.27 -6.22 0.49
N ARG A 75 -13.24 -7.05 0.29
CA ARG A 75 -12.74 -7.98 1.31
C ARG A 75 -12.23 -7.25 2.54
N ALA A 76 -11.49 -6.16 2.35
CA ALA A 76 -10.99 -5.34 3.45
C ALA A 76 -12.14 -4.76 4.30
N SER A 77 -13.28 -4.42 3.68
CA SER A 77 -14.46 -3.93 4.42
C SER A 77 -15.16 -4.99 5.27
N GLU A 78 -14.76 -6.25 5.15
CA GLU A 78 -15.27 -7.38 5.92
C GLU A 78 -14.32 -7.77 7.07
N LEU A 79 -13.15 -7.11 7.18
CA LEU A 79 -12.20 -7.34 8.27
C LEU A 79 -12.72 -6.73 9.57
N PRO A 80 -12.43 -7.35 10.72
CA PRO A 80 -12.74 -6.77 12.02
C PRO A 80 -11.90 -5.51 12.26
N GLU A 81 -12.54 -4.47 12.79
CA GLU A 81 -11.84 -3.29 13.28
C GLU A 81 -11.07 -3.64 14.56
N ILE A 82 -9.90 -3.04 14.71
CA ILE A 82 -9.05 -3.14 15.88
C ILE A 82 -9.74 -2.44 17.05
N GLU A 83 -9.74 -3.09 18.21
CA GLU A 83 -10.27 -2.54 19.43
C GLU A 83 -9.62 -1.17 19.77
N GLU A 84 -10.44 -0.19 20.14
CA GLU A 84 -10.00 1.20 20.36
C GLU A 84 -8.81 1.34 21.33
N SER A 85 -8.75 0.46 22.34
CA SER A 85 -7.67 0.40 23.32
C SER A 85 -6.29 0.08 22.71
N TYR A 86 -6.26 -0.65 21.58
CA TYR A 86 -5.04 -1.07 20.90
C TYR A 86 -4.65 -0.17 19.73
N ILE A 87 -5.54 0.74 19.29
CA ILE A 87 -5.26 1.66 18.16
C ILE A 87 -3.95 2.45 18.34
N PRO A 88 -3.61 3.01 19.53
CA PRO A 88 -2.36 3.74 19.70
C PRO A 88 -1.11 2.88 19.44
N GLU A 89 -1.09 1.66 19.97
CA GLU A 89 0.01 0.71 19.77
C GLU A 89 0.09 0.25 18.31
N PHE A 90 -1.06 -0.07 17.71
CA PHE A 90 -1.17 -0.41 16.31
C PHE A 90 -0.59 0.69 15.39
N HIS A 91 -0.97 1.95 15.64
CA HIS A 91 -0.43 3.10 14.88
C HIS A 91 1.08 3.24 15.06
N GLN A 92 1.59 3.02 16.28
CA GLN A 92 3.02 3.09 16.55
C GLN A 92 3.79 2.02 15.77
N ILE A 93 3.29 0.77 15.75
CA ILE A 93 3.89 -0.35 15.00
C ILE A 93 3.90 -0.05 13.50
N LYS A 94 2.75 0.33 12.93
CA LYS A 94 2.62 0.60 11.48
C LYS A 94 3.47 1.81 11.03
N THR A 95 3.54 2.86 11.85
CA THR A 95 4.45 4.01 11.59
C THR A 95 5.91 3.59 11.63
N GLY A 96 6.29 2.72 12.58
CA GLY A 96 7.63 2.14 12.64
C GLY A 96 7.96 1.32 11.40
N LEU A 97 7.01 0.53 10.90
CA LEU A 97 7.15 -0.26 9.68
C LEU A 97 7.34 0.63 8.45
N ILE A 98 6.53 1.68 8.26
CA ILE A 98 6.71 2.65 7.16
C ILE A 98 8.11 3.26 7.22
N SER A 99 8.54 3.68 8.41
CA SER A 99 9.87 4.28 8.61
C SER A 99 10.98 3.31 8.20
N TYR A 100 10.85 2.03 8.57
CA TYR A 100 11.79 0.97 8.19
C TYR A 100 11.83 0.74 6.68
N LEU A 101 10.66 0.64 6.03
CA LEU A 101 10.54 0.42 4.58
C LEU A 101 11.18 1.56 3.78
N ILE A 102 10.91 2.82 4.15
CA ILE A 102 11.50 3.99 3.49
C ILE A 102 13.03 4.03 3.72
N THR A 103 13.48 3.89 4.96
CA THR A 103 14.90 4.10 5.30
C THR A 103 15.80 2.95 4.84
N THR A 104 15.30 1.72 4.83
CA THR A 104 16.11 0.52 4.56
C THR A 104 15.95 0.05 3.12
N VAL A 105 14.75 0.08 2.55
CA VAL A 105 14.48 -0.52 1.24
C VAL A 105 14.58 0.53 0.12
N LYS A 106 13.90 1.67 0.23
CA LYS A 106 13.98 2.73 -0.81
C LYS A 106 15.38 3.32 -0.94
N ASN A 107 16.06 3.60 0.18
CA ASN A 107 17.43 4.12 0.12
C ASN A 107 18.41 3.09 -0.47
N ALA A 108 18.24 1.80 -0.19
CA ALA A 108 19.08 0.76 -0.78
C ALA A 108 18.89 0.65 -2.31
N GLN A 109 17.65 0.76 -2.80
CA GLN A 109 17.34 0.78 -4.24
C GLN A 109 17.88 2.04 -4.94
N TRP A 110 17.82 3.21 -4.28
CA TRP A 110 18.41 4.45 -4.80
C TRP A 110 19.94 4.36 -4.89
N HIS A 111 20.62 3.73 -3.92
CA HIS A 111 22.06 3.54 -3.99
C HIS A 111 22.52 2.49 -5.02
N GLN A 112 21.69 1.49 -5.32
CA GLN A 112 22.00 0.50 -6.37
C GLN A 112 21.82 1.10 -7.78
N SER A 113 20.74 1.82 -8.03
CA SER A 113 20.47 2.48 -9.33
C SER A 113 21.48 3.57 -9.69
N ASN A 114 22.09 4.24 -8.70
CA ASN A 114 23.11 5.28 -8.94
C ASN A 114 24.56 4.74 -9.03
N ASN A 115 24.79 3.47 -8.74
CA ASN A 115 26.11 2.84 -8.90
C ASN A 115 26.28 2.13 -10.25
N GLU A 116 25.22 2.01 -11.05
CA GLU A 116 25.29 1.61 -12.46
C GLU A 116 25.61 2.83 -13.33
N ILE A 117 26.82 3.39 -13.18
CA ILE A 117 27.38 4.28 -14.21
C ILE A 117 27.99 3.38 -15.29
N PRO A 118 27.46 3.36 -16.53
CA PRO A 118 28.08 2.61 -17.60
C PRO A 118 29.41 3.29 -17.97
N ASN A 119 30.50 2.52 -17.95
CA ASN A 119 31.73 2.87 -18.68
C ASN A 119 31.54 2.63 -20.18
#